data_AF-A0A0D0JUC6-F1
#
_entry.id   AF-A0A0D0JUC6-F1
#
_cell.length_a   1.000
_cell.length_b   1.000
_cell.length_c   1.000
_cell.angle_alpha   90.00
_cell.angle_beta   90.00
_cell.angle_gamma   90.00
#
_symmetry.space_group_name_H-M   'P 1'
#
loop_
_entity.id
_entity.type
_entity.pdbx_description
1 polymer ?
#
loop_
_entity_poly.entity_id
_entity_poly.type
_entity_poly.pdbx_seq_one_letter_code
_entity_poly.pdbx_strand_id
1 'polypeptide(L)'
;MSDDNDVWAVDDWVPADVKRRSTRALATVLTLTIIGGGLYLAGIVTIRSALGWPLFVSGLLVLVAVIVLVTAANPYRRVSGDAELPRHIFHLSPERWDEGATVTLEVQRCRKKQFIAENRWGRRSRLVYFFPQRPTRQQALGQTLSGRRRPRYLYELEVLTPFDAVYERVAARATTADLTARVVRRQPAPAWSRRRSA
;
A
#
# COMPACT_ATOMS: atom_id res chain seq x y z
N MET A 1 25.68 -8.90 14.42
CA MET A 1 25.10 -8.61 13.10
C MET A 1 23.98 -9.62 12.90
N SER A 2 22.73 -9.22 13.15
CA SER A 2 21.55 -10.05 12.86
C SER A 2 21.33 -9.94 11.36
N ASP A 3 21.39 -11.06 10.64
CA ASP A 3 21.19 -11.05 9.19
C ASP A 3 19.81 -10.48 8.89
N ASP A 4 19.73 -9.47 8.01
CA ASP A 4 18.45 -8.91 7.51
C ASP A 4 17.54 -10.03 6.94
N ASN A 5 18.13 -11.19 6.59
CA ASN A 5 17.47 -12.38 6.08
C ASN A 5 16.57 -13.10 7.10
N ASP A 6 16.77 -12.91 8.42
CA ASP A 6 15.94 -13.60 9.43
C ASP A 6 14.59 -12.93 9.65
N VAL A 7 14.46 -11.64 9.29
CA VAL A 7 13.26 -10.83 9.55
C VAL A 7 12.31 -10.83 8.36
N TRP A 8 12.85 -10.75 7.14
CA TRP A 8 12.05 -10.66 5.93
C TRP A 8 11.90 -12.03 5.28
N ALA A 9 10.80 -12.25 4.55
CA ALA A 9 10.72 -13.40 3.67
C ALA A 9 11.74 -13.23 2.51
N VAL A 10 12.38 -14.33 2.15
CA VAL A 10 13.29 -14.42 1.00
C VAL A 10 12.49 -14.46 -0.30
N ASP A 11 11.42 -15.26 -0.32
CA ASP A 11 10.60 -15.48 -1.52
C ASP A 11 9.36 -14.59 -1.55
N ASP A 12 9.06 -14.08 -2.76
CA ASP A 12 7.85 -13.33 -3.07
C ASP A 12 6.69 -14.32 -3.27
N TRP A 13 5.81 -14.39 -2.29
CA TRP A 13 4.62 -15.25 -2.32
C TRP A 13 3.41 -14.60 -3.01
N VAL A 14 3.57 -13.39 -3.57
CA VAL A 14 2.51 -12.75 -4.36
C VAL A 14 2.42 -13.41 -5.75
N PRO A 15 1.23 -13.83 -6.18
CA PRO A 15 1.04 -14.42 -7.50
C PRO A 15 1.58 -13.53 -8.65
N ALA A 16 2.27 -14.15 -9.60
CA ALA A 16 2.96 -13.45 -10.68
C ALA A 16 2.01 -12.64 -11.60
N ASP A 17 0.74 -13.04 -11.70
CA ASP A 17 -0.31 -12.34 -12.43
C ASP A 17 -0.72 -11.02 -11.74
N VAL A 18 -0.72 -10.97 -10.41
CA VAL A 18 -0.97 -9.73 -9.63
C VAL A 18 0.17 -8.74 -9.87
N LYS A 19 1.42 -9.24 -9.86
CA LYS A 19 2.62 -8.43 -10.16
C LYS A 19 2.59 -7.88 -11.59
N ARG A 20 2.30 -8.74 -12.59
CA ARG A 20 2.17 -8.33 -13.99
C ARG A 20 1.08 -7.28 -14.21
N ARG A 21 -0.07 -7.40 -13.54
CA ARG A 21 -1.14 -6.39 -13.58
C ARG A 21 -0.67 -5.04 -13.02
N SER A 22 0.03 -5.05 -11.88
CA SER A 22 0.61 -3.83 -11.30
C SER A 22 1.67 -3.19 -12.22
N THR A 23 2.56 -3.99 -12.81
CA THR A 23 3.61 -3.48 -13.72
C THR A 23 3.00 -2.87 -14.98
N ARG A 24 2.00 -3.51 -15.58
CA ARG A 24 1.28 -2.97 -16.74
C ARG A 24 0.59 -1.66 -16.40
N ALA A 25 -0.12 -1.60 -15.27
CA ALA A 25 -0.77 -0.37 -14.83
C ALA A 25 0.23 0.79 -14.62
N LEU A 26 1.39 0.50 -14.01
CA LEU A 26 2.45 1.49 -13.84
C LEU A 26 3.04 1.97 -15.18
N ALA A 27 3.29 1.04 -16.11
CA ALA A 27 3.74 1.38 -17.46
C ALA A 27 2.72 2.27 -18.18
N THR A 28 1.43 1.93 -18.14
CA THR A 28 0.35 2.74 -18.72
C THR A 28 0.30 4.15 -18.12
N VAL A 29 0.37 4.26 -16.79
CA VAL A 29 0.41 5.56 -16.09
C VAL A 29 1.61 6.38 -16.56
N LEU A 30 2.80 5.77 -16.63
CA LEU A 30 4.02 6.47 -17.04
C LEU A 30 3.91 6.96 -18.49
N THR A 31 3.46 6.11 -19.41
CA THR A 31 3.26 6.47 -20.82
C THR A 31 2.27 7.62 -20.98
N LEU A 32 1.11 7.55 -20.31
CA LEU A 32 0.12 8.63 -20.36
C LEU A 32 0.64 9.94 -19.74
N THR A 33 1.45 9.85 -18.68
CA THR A 33 2.08 11.03 -18.06
C THR A 33 3.03 11.71 -19.03
N ILE A 34 3.87 10.94 -19.74
CA ILE A 34 4.81 11.46 -20.73
C ILE A 34 4.05 12.12 -21.90
N ILE A 35 3.02 11.45 -22.42
CA ILE A 35 2.20 12.00 -23.51
C ILE A 35 1.48 13.28 -23.08
N GLY A 36 0.77 13.25 -21.95
CA GLY A 36 0.04 14.41 -21.43
C GLY A 36 0.96 15.58 -21.11
N GLY A 37 2.12 15.32 -20.48
CA GLY A 37 3.14 16.33 -20.20
C GLY A 37 3.73 16.93 -21.48
N GLY A 38 4.02 16.11 -22.48
CA GLY A 38 4.51 16.57 -23.78
C GLY A 38 3.51 17.48 -24.49
N LEU A 39 2.24 17.07 -24.56
CA LEU A 39 1.16 17.88 -25.14
C LEU A 39 0.96 19.21 -24.40
N TYR A 40 0.98 19.15 -23.07
CA TYR A 40 0.82 20.33 -22.22
C TYR A 40 1.94 21.35 -22.46
N LEU A 41 3.20 20.90 -22.45
CA LEU A 41 4.36 21.76 -22.70
C LEU A 41 4.37 22.30 -24.14
N ALA A 42 4.07 21.47 -25.14
CA ALA A 42 3.96 21.91 -26.52
C ALA A 42 2.85 22.97 -26.69
N GLY A 43 1.71 22.80 -26.02
CA GLY A 43 0.63 23.78 -26.00
C GLY A 43 1.03 25.11 -25.37
N ILE A 44 1.81 25.10 -24.29
CA ILE A 44 2.36 26.34 -23.68
C ILE A 44 3.29 27.06 -24.66
N VAL A 45 4.24 26.36 -25.26
CA VAL A 45 5.21 26.96 -26.20
C VAL A 45 4.51 27.56 -27.41
N THR A 46 3.41 26.95 -27.84
CA THR A 46 2.67 27.33 -29.05
C THR A 46 1.37 28.08 -28.75
N ILE A 47 1.17 28.62 -27.53
CA ILE A 47 -0.12 29.16 -27.05
C ILE A 47 -0.71 30.26 -27.94
N ARG A 48 0.14 31.00 -28.68
CA ARG A 48 -0.26 32.06 -29.62
C ARG A 48 -0.67 31.54 -31.01
N SER A 49 -0.52 30.24 -31.27
CA SER A 49 -0.95 29.59 -32.49
C SER A 49 -2.37 29.02 -32.35
N ALA A 50 -3.05 28.79 -33.47
CA ALA A 50 -4.39 28.17 -33.49
C ALA A 50 -4.43 26.78 -32.82
N LEU A 51 -3.29 26.07 -32.76
CA LEU A 51 -3.18 24.74 -32.17
C LEU A 51 -2.70 24.75 -30.71
N GLY A 52 -2.22 25.88 -30.19
CA GLY A 52 -1.64 25.96 -28.84
C GLY A 52 -2.66 25.65 -27.74
N TRP A 53 -3.83 26.29 -27.80
CA TRP A 53 -4.92 26.05 -26.85
C TRP A 53 -5.44 24.60 -26.86
N PRO A 54 -5.75 24.00 -28.03
CA PRO A 54 -6.13 22.59 -28.11
C PRO A 54 -5.10 21.63 -27.50
N LEU A 55 -3.80 21.83 -27.78
CA LEU A 55 -2.73 21.00 -27.23
C LEU A 55 -2.61 21.15 -25.71
N PHE A 56 -2.68 22.39 -25.21
CA PHE A 56 -2.64 22.70 -23.79
C PHE A 56 -3.78 22.01 -23.03
N VAL A 57 -5.02 22.19 -23.49
CA VAL A 57 -6.21 21.60 -22.85
C VAL A 57 -6.16 20.08 -22.93
N SER A 58 -5.78 19.50 -24.07
CA SER A 58 -5.68 18.05 -24.23
C SER A 58 -4.61 17.45 -23.31
N GLY A 59 -3.43 18.07 -23.22
CA GLY A 59 -2.37 17.68 -22.29
C GLY A 59 -2.82 17.74 -20.84
N LEU A 60 -3.50 18.83 -20.46
CA LEU A 60 -4.05 19.00 -19.10
C LEU A 60 -5.10 17.92 -18.79
N LEU A 61 -6.02 17.64 -19.71
CA LEU A 61 -7.04 16.59 -19.53
C LEU A 61 -6.43 15.20 -19.36
N VAL A 62 -5.40 14.86 -20.16
CA VAL A 62 -4.67 13.60 -20.01
C VAL A 62 -4.00 13.52 -18.63
N LEU A 63 -3.35 14.60 -18.18
CA LEU A 63 -2.72 14.63 -16.85
C LEU A 63 -3.75 14.50 -15.71
N VAL A 64 -4.92 15.14 -15.81
CA VAL A 64 -6.02 14.96 -14.85
C VAL A 64 -6.52 13.52 -14.86
N ALA A 65 -6.72 12.93 -16.05
CA ALA A 65 -7.10 11.53 -16.18
C ALA A 65 -6.07 10.58 -15.56
N VAL A 66 -4.76 10.87 -15.70
CA VAL A 66 -3.69 10.12 -15.02
C VAL A 66 -3.79 10.23 -13.50
N ILE A 67 -4.07 11.41 -12.94
CA ILE A 67 -4.24 11.56 -11.48
C ILE A 67 -5.40 10.70 -10.97
N VAL A 68 -6.53 10.71 -11.69
CA VAL A 68 -7.68 9.85 -11.39
C VAL A 68 -7.30 8.37 -11.52
N LEU A 69 -6.58 7.99 -12.58
CA LEU A 69 -6.14 6.63 -12.81
C LEU A 69 -5.19 6.16 -11.70
N VAL A 70 -4.19 6.95 -11.31
CA VAL A 70 -3.23 6.61 -10.24
C VAL A 70 -3.92 6.45 -8.89
N THR A 71 -4.86 7.34 -8.57
CA THR A 71 -5.63 7.23 -7.33
C THR A 71 -6.56 6.02 -7.33
N ALA A 72 -7.01 5.57 -8.50
CA ALA A 72 -7.83 4.38 -8.69
C ALA A 72 -7.05 3.09 -9.04
N ALA A 73 -5.75 3.15 -9.37
CA ALA A 73 -5.00 2.03 -9.97
C ALA A 73 -4.57 0.97 -8.95
N ASN A 74 -4.42 1.35 -7.67
CA ASN A 74 -4.11 0.41 -6.60
C ASN A 74 -5.09 0.56 -5.42
N PRO A 75 -6.40 0.35 -5.66
CA PRO A 75 -7.38 0.37 -4.59
C PRO A 75 -7.23 -0.90 -3.75
N TYR A 76 -7.62 -0.81 -2.49
CA TYR A 76 -7.98 -2.01 -1.74
C TYR A 76 -9.27 -2.58 -2.35
N ARG A 77 -9.24 -3.85 -2.75
CA ARG A 77 -10.41 -4.54 -3.32
C ARG A 77 -10.94 -5.54 -2.34
N ARG A 78 -12.25 -5.73 -2.30
CA ARG A 78 -12.85 -6.76 -1.44
C ARG A 78 -12.39 -8.14 -1.90
N VAL A 79 -11.95 -8.96 -0.96
CA VAL A 79 -11.66 -10.37 -1.22
C VAL A 79 -13.00 -11.09 -1.44
N SER A 80 -13.16 -11.77 -2.57
CA SER A 80 -14.35 -12.58 -2.91
C SER A 80 -14.54 -13.69 -1.87
N GLY A 81 -15.80 -14.04 -1.55
CA GLY A 81 -16.21 -14.86 -0.39
C GLY A 81 -15.48 -16.20 -0.19
N ASP A 82 -15.44 -16.61 1.09
CA ASP A 82 -14.80 -17.80 1.70
C ASP A 82 -13.26 -17.83 1.78
N ALA A 83 -12.61 -16.66 1.68
CA ALA A 83 -11.19 -16.59 2.07
C ALA A 83 -11.06 -16.74 3.59
N GLU A 84 -10.52 -17.88 4.04
CA GLU A 84 -10.19 -18.09 5.44
C GLU A 84 -9.33 -16.93 5.98
N LEU A 85 -9.76 -16.43 7.13
CA LEU A 85 -9.05 -15.37 7.83
C LEU A 85 -7.77 -15.95 8.44
N PRO A 86 -6.60 -15.34 8.19
CA PRO A 86 -5.37 -15.82 8.76
C PRO A 86 -5.40 -15.66 10.29
N ARG A 87 -5.23 -16.76 11.02
CA ARG A 87 -5.04 -16.73 12.48
C ARG A 87 -3.74 -16.01 12.87
N HIS A 88 -2.71 -16.16 12.04
CA HIS A 88 -1.42 -15.50 12.22
C HIS A 88 -1.22 -14.44 11.14
N ILE A 89 -0.90 -13.23 11.54
CA ILE A 89 -0.67 -12.10 10.64
C ILE A 89 0.62 -11.39 10.99
N PHE A 90 1.12 -10.62 10.04
CA PHE A 90 2.29 -9.78 10.22
C PHE A 90 1.89 -8.31 10.14
N HIS A 91 2.31 -7.52 11.13
CA HIS A 91 2.01 -6.09 11.20
C HIS A 91 3.27 -5.27 11.47
N LEU A 92 3.34 -4.08 10.87
CA LEU A 92 4.47 -3.16 11.03
C LEU A 92 4.05 -1.99 11.90
N SER A 93 4.70 -1.81 13.05
CA SER A 93 4.38 -0.71 13.98
C SER A 93 5.63 0.02 14.48
N PRO A 94 5.56 1.36 14.67
CA PRO A 94 6.62 2.12 15.32
C PRO A 94 6.66 1.93 16.84
N GLU A 95 5.57 1.44 17.43
CA GLU A 95 5.43 1.22 18.87
C GLU A 95 6.13 -0.08 19.27
N ARG A 96 6.62 -0.10 20.51
CA ARG A 96 7.20 -1.28 21.12
C ARG A 96 6.12 -1.99 21.93
N TRP A 97 5.77 -3.20 21.50
CA TRP A 97 4.90 -4.11 22.23
C TRP A 97 5.73 -5.31 22.69
N ASP A 98 5.39 -5.87 23.84
CA ASP A 98 6.09 -7.03 24.38
C ASP A 98 5.41 -8.32 23.94
N GLU A 99 6.20 -9.39 23.88
CA GLU A 99 5.71 -10.72 23.49
C GLU A 99 4.73 -11.23 24.56
N GLY A 100 3.65 -11.86 24.12
CA GLY A 100 2.52 -12.25 24.96
C GLY A 100 1.52 -11.13 25.25
N ALA A 101 1.84 -9.86 24.98
CA ALA A 101 0.91 -8.75 25.20
C ALA A 101 -0.30 -8.84 24.26
N THR A 102 -1.48 -8.48 24.77
CA THR A 102 -2.68 -8.28 23.96
C THR A 102 -2.72 -6.84 23.50
N VAL A 103 -2.85 -6.62 22.19
CA VAL A 103 -2.89 -5.30 21.57
C VAL A 103 -4.11 -5.16 20.69
N THR A 104 -4.67 -3.95 20.67
CA THR A 104 -5.76 -3.60 19.75
C THR A 104 -5.25 -2.63 18.71
N LEU A 105 -5.29 -3.05 17.44
CA LEU A 105 -5.02 -2.20 16.29
C LEU A 105 -6.28 -1.42 15.96
N GLU A 106 -6.34 -0.17 16.43
CA GLU A 106 -7.48 0.71 16.24
C GLU A 106 -7.46 1.39 14.85
N VAL A 107 -8.55 1.25 14.11
CA VAL A 107 -8.78 1.92 12.81
C VAL A 107 -8.72 3.44 12.95
N GLN A 108 -9.18 3.97 14.09
CA GLN A 108 -9.15 5.42 14.35
C GLN A 108 -7.72 5.98 14.43
N ARG A 109 -6.74 5.17 14.88
CA ARG A 109 -5.32 5.56 14.92
C ARG A 109 -4.67 5.56 13.54
N CYS A 110 -5.28 4.93 12.55
CA CYS A 110 -4.78 4.94 11.17
C CYS A 110 -4.98 6.34 10.53
N ARG A 111 -3.89 7.11 10.41
CA ARG A 111 -3.98 8.51 9.94
C ARG A 111 -4.46 8.66 8.49
N LYS A 112 -4.09 7.75 7.60
CA LYS A 112 -4.33 7.90 6.16
C LYS A 112 -5.58 7.13 5.72
N LYS A 113 -6.51 7.84 5.09
CA LYS A 113 -7.62 7.21 4.35
C LYS A 113 -7.10 6.61 3.04
N GLN A 114 -7.30 5.30 2.87
CA GLN A 114 -7.00 4.55 1.66
C GLN A 114 -8.25 4.44 0.79
N PHE A 115 -8.07 4.35 -0.52
CA PHE A 115 -9.18 4.15 -1.46
C PHE A 115 -9.54 2.66 -1.53
N ILE A 116 -10.84 2.37 -1.46
CA ILE A 116 -11.43 1.04 -1.48
C ILE A 116 -12.37 0.97 -2.68
N ALA A 117 -12.19 -0.04 -3.52
CA ALA A 117 -13.08 -0.37 -4.62
C ALA A 117 -14.03 -1.50 -4.19
N GLU A 118 -15.21 -1.12 -3.69
CA GLU A 118 -16.31 -2.04 -3.34
C GLU A 118 -17.36 -2.12 -4.46
N ASN A 119 -17.74 -0.96 -5.02
CA ASN A 119 -18.84 -0.81 -5.98
C ASN A 119 -18.41 0.04 -7.19
N ARG A 120 -19.37 0.37 -8.08
CA ARG A 120 -19.21 1.31 -9.22
C ARG A 120 -18.62 2.67 -8.80
N TRP A 121 -18.77 3.03 -7.52
CA TRP A 121 -18.16 4.18 -6.87
C TRP A 121 -17.30 3.68 -5.72
N GLY A 122 -15.99 3.94 -5.78
CA GLY A 122 -15.09 3.63 -4.66
C GLY A 122 -15.19 4.68 -3.54
N ARG A 123 -14.77 4.31 -2.34
CA ARG A 123 -14.78 5.22 -1.17
C ARG A 123 -13.41 5.29 -0.51
N ARG A 124 -13.17 6.32 0.31
CA ARG A 124 -11.95 6.44 1.11
C ARG A 124 -12.24 6.10 2.57
N SER A 125 -11.59 5.09 3.11
CA SER A 125 -11.73 4.69 4.52
C SER A 125 -10.38 4.56 5.21
N ARG A 126 -10.38 4.64 6.54
CA ARG A 126 -9.23 4.21 7.36
C ARG A 126 -9.24 2.69 7.42
N LEU A 127 -8.05 2.12 7.42
CA LEU A 127 -7.84 0.68 7.32
C LEU A 127 -6.68 0.26 8.21
N VAL A 128 -6.91 -0.77 9.02
CA VAL A 128 -5.83 -1.53 9.66
C VAL A 128 -5.31 -2.51 8.61
N TYR A 129 -4.06 -2.34 8.20
CA TYR A 129 -3.43 -3.26 7.25
C TYR A 129 -2.56 -4.28 7.98
N PHE A 130 -2.42 -5.45 7.36
CA PHE A 130 -1.57 -6.54 7.80
C PHE A 130 -1.13 -7.37 6.59
N PHE A 131 -0.14 -8.23 6.79
CA PHE A 131 0.26 -9.22 5.79
C PHE A 131 -0.17 -10.61 6.28
N PRO A 132 -0.85 -11.42 5.45
CA PRO A 132 -1.23 -12.79 5.81
C PRO A 132 -0.02 -13.74 5.93
N GLN A 133 1.11 -13.38 5.35
CA GLN A 133 2.37 -14.10 5.45
C GLN A 133 3.50 -13.11 5.68
N ARG A 134 4.66 -13.62 6.11
CA ARG A 134 5.84 -12.79 6.35
C ARG A 134 6.16 -12.00 5.08
N PRO A 135 6.19 -10.66 5.11
CA PRO A 135 6.43 -9.87 3.91
C PRO A 135 7.90 -9.90 3.49
N THR A 136 8.15 -9.75 2.20
CA THR A 136 9.49 -9.35 1.73
C THR A 136 9.72 -7.86 2.04
N ARG A 137 10.99 -7.44 2.06
CA ARG A 137 11.34 -6.03 2.30
C ARG A 137 10.66 -5.07 1.31
N GLN A 138 10.57 -5.46 0.03
CA GLN A 138 9.95 -4.63 -1.00
C GLN A 138 8.44 -4.45 -0.77
N GLN A 139 7.75 -5.51 -0.37
CA GLN A 139 6.32 -5.48 -0.05
C GLN A 139 6.04 -4.59 1.18
N ALA A 140 6.86 -4.71 2.23
CA ALA A 140 6.78 -3.89 3.43
C ALA A 140 6.94 -2.40 3.11
N LEU A 141 7.93 -2.04 2.28
CA LEU A 141 8.15 -0.66 1.81
C LEU A 141 6.95 -0.15 1.01
N GLY A 142 6.42 -0.93 0.07
CA GLY A 142 5.28 -0.53 -0.77
C GLY A 142 4.03 -0.09 0.00
N GLN A 143 3.84 -0.59 1.24
CA GLN A 143 2.70 -0.22 2.09
C GLN A 143 2.97 1.00 2.99
N THR A 144 4.23 1.27 3.32
CA THR A 144 4.64 2.19 4.40
C THR A 144 5.09 3.56 3.93
N LEU A 145 5.07 3.82 2.61
CA LEU A 145 5.51 5.07 1.95
C LEU A 145 4.78 6.37 2.37
N SER A 146 3.88 6.35 3.36
CA SER A 146 3.07 7.54 3.71
C SER A 146 2.98 7.93 5.18
N GLY A 147 3.87 7.41 6.04
CA GLY A 147 3.94 7.79 7.46
C GLY A 147 5.19 8.59 7.82
N ARG A 148 5.04 9.68 8.62
CA ARG A 148 6.20 10.40 9.23
C ARG A 148 6.97 9.53 10.22
N ARG A 149 6.31 8.54 10.84
CA ARG A 149 6.94 7.55 11.73
C ARG A 149 7.17 6.27 10.95
N ARG A 150 8.44 5.95 10.73
CA ARG A 150 8.87 4.69 10.12
C ARG A 150 8.70 3.54 11.14
N PRO A 151 7.93 2.48 10.85
CA PRO A 151 7.66 1.38 11.81
C PRO A 151 8.89 0.54 12.33
N ARG A 152 9.27 0.63 13.58
CA ARG A 152 10.55 0.06 14.04
C ARG A 152 10.56 -1.47 14.14
N TYR A 153 9.39 -2.10 14.11
CA TYR A 153 9.25 -3.52 14.39
C TYR A 153 8.29 -4.20 13.41
N LEU A 154 8.62 -5.44 13.06
CA LEU A 154 7.74 -6.40 12.45
C LEU A 154 7.21 -7.31 13.56
N TYR A 155 5.90 -7.36 13.69
CA TYR A 155 5.22 -8.20 14.67
C TYR A 155 4.57 -9.37 13.96
N GLU A 156 4.76 -10.55 14.52
CA GLU A 156 3.90 -11.70 14.29
C GLU A 156 2.81 -11.66 15.35
N LEU A 157 1.56 -11.63 14.91
CA LEU A 157 0.39 -11.47 15.74
C LEU A 157 -0.56 -12.64 15.54
N GLU A 158 -1.12 -13.14 16.63
CA GLU A 158 -2.20 -14.11 16.62
C GLU A 158 -3.52 -13.39 16.85
N VAL A 159 -4.43 -13.48 15.89
CA VAL A 159 -5.73 -12.81 15.93
C VAL A 159 -6.62 -13.51 16.95
N LEU A 160 -7.10 -12.74 17.94
CA LEU A 160 -7.97 -13.26 19.01
C LEU A 160 -9.45 -13.07 18.71
N THR A 161 -9.79 -12.12 17.85
CA THR A 161 -11.17 -11.75 17.51
C THR A 161 -11.40 -11.94 16.02
N PRO A 162 -12.47 -12.66 15.62
CA PRO A 162 -12.85 -12.72 14.21
C PRO A 162 -13.19 -11.31 13.72
N PHE A 163 -12.90 -11.04 12.44
CA PHE A 163 -13.12 -9.74 11.82
C PHE A 163 -13.74 -9.93 10.43
N ASP A 164 -14.75 -9.13 10.12
CA ASP A 164 -15.47 -9.23 8.85
C ASP A 164 -14.85 -8.38 7.75
N ALA A 165 -15.15 -8.75 6.50
CA ALA A 165 -14.85 -8.02 5.28
C ALA A 165 -13.37 -7.61 5.10
N VAL A 166 -12.62 -8.50 4.45
CA VAL A 166 -11.20 -8.27 4.16
C VAL A 166 -11.02 -7.65 2.79
N TYR A 167 -10.19 -6.61 2.73
CA TYR A 167 -9.71 -6.03 1.49
C TYR A 167 -8.27 -6.45 1.21
N GLU A 168 -7.90 -6.52 -0.05
CA GLU A 168 -6.55 -6.84 -0.49
C GLU A 168 -5.98 -5.77 -1.43
N ARG A 169 -4.65 -5.58 -1.32
CA ARG A 169 -3.85 -4.77 -2.22
C ARG A 169 -2.45 -5.37 -2.32
N VAL A 170 -2.19 -6.06 -3.43
CA VAL A 170 -0.91 -6.75 -3.69
C VAL A 170 -0.63 -7.75 -2.56
N ALA A 171 0.41 -7.53 -1.73
CA ALA A 171 0.76 -8.39 -0.61
C ALA A 171 0.01 -8.07 0.69
N ALA A 172 -0.63 -6.90 0.81
CA ALA A 172 -1.28 -6.51 2.05
C ALA A 172 -2.77 -6.83 2.01
N ARG A 173 -3.29 -7.24 3.17
CA ARG A 173 -4.70 -7.29 3.47
C ARG A 173 -5.05 -6.19 4.48
N ALA A 174 -6.32 -5.83 4.54
CA ALA A 174 -6.79 -4.80 5.43
C ALA A 174 -8.22 -5.01 5.88
N THR A 175 -8.57 -4.46 7.03
CA THR A 175 -9.93 -4.42 7.58
C THR A 175 -10.32 -3.00 7.97
N THR A 176 -11.63 -2.73 7.92
CA THR A 176 -12.25 -1.49 8.44
C THR A 176 -12.65 -1.59 9.90
N ALA A 177 -12.48 -2.75 10.54
CA ALA A 177 -12.75 -2.97 11.96
C ALA A 177 -11.46 -2.94 12.77
N ASP A 178 -11.59 -2.67 14.07
CA ASP A 178 -10.48 -2.80 15.00
C ASP A 178 -10.09 -4.28 15.11
N LEU A 179 -8.80 -4.53 15.33
CA LEU A 179 -8.27 -5.89 15.40
C LEU A 179 -7.56 -6.12 16.74
N THR A 180 -8.08 -7.03 17.55
CA THR A 180 -7.41 -7.47 18.77
C THR A 180 -6.61 -8.72 18.51
N ALA A 181 -5.32 -8.66 18.84
CA ALA A 181 -4.37 -9.74 18.61
C ALA A 181 -3.36 -9.85 19.75
N ARG A 182 -2.82 -11.06 19.92
CA ARG A 182 -1.71 -11.34 20.83
C ARG A 182 -0.39 -11.23 20.09
N VAL A 183 0.59 -10.56 20.69
CA VAL A 183 1.95 -10.50 20.14
C VAL A 183 2.62 -11.85 20.33
N VAL A 184 2.84 -12.58 19.24
CA VAL A 184 3.55 -13.86 19.26
C VAL A 184 5.04 -13.62 19.27
N ARG A 185 5.51 -12.73 18.39
CA ARG A 185 6.93 -12.43 18.23
C ARG A 185 7.16 -10.99 17.82
N ARG A 186 8.17 -10.35 18.39
CA ARG A 186 8.64 -9.03 17.96
C ARG A 186 10.00 -9.16 17.29
N GLN A 187 10.09 -8.68 16.07
CA GLN A 187 11.37 -8.59 15.35
C GLN A 187 11.70 -7.12 15.09
N PRO A 188 12.93 -6.65 15.38
CA PRO A 188 13.36 -5.35 14.90
C PRO A 188 13.27 -5.35 13.36
N ALA A 189 12.70 -4.29 12.78
CA ALA A 189 12.64 -4.13 11.33
C ALA A 189 13.84 -3.25 10.91
N PRO A 190 15.00 -3.86 10.53
CA PRO A 190 16.27 -3.15 10.37
C PRO A 190 16.25 -2.08 9.28
N ALA A 191 15.29 -2.13 8.37
CA ALA A 191 15.25 -1.31 7.16
C ALA A 191 14.97 0.19 7.38
N TRP A 192 14.70 0.67 8.60
CA TRP A 192 14.45 2.11 8.85
C TRP A 192 15.37 2.80 9.83
N SER A 193 16.19 2.05 10.58
CA SER A 193 17.39 2.61 11.18
C SER A 193 18.43 2.75 10.08
N ARG A 194 18.76 3.99 9.70
CA ARG A 194 20.10 4.28 9.19
C ARG A 194 21.09 3.63 10.14
N ARG A 195 22.14 2.98 9.60
CA ARG A 195 23.41 2.79 10.29
C ARG A 195 23.67 4.03 11.16
N ARG A 196 23.63 3.89 12.48
CA ARG A 196 24.56 4.64 13.31
C ARG A 196 25.81 3.76 13.36
N SER A 197 26.66 3.98 12.37
CA SER A 197 28.08 3.71 12.51
C SER A 197 28.67 5.02 13.02
N ALA A 198 29.55 4.89 14.03
CA ALA A 198 30.12 5.92 14.91
C ALA A 198 29.19 6.35 16.05
#